data_AF-A0A917UZA9-F1
#
_entry.id   AF-A0A917UZA9-F1
#
_cell.length_a   1.000
_cell.length_b   1.000
_cell.length_c   1.000
_cell.angle_alpha   90.00
_cell.angle_beta   90.00
_cell.angle_gamma   90.00
#
_symmetry.space_group_name_H-M   'P 1'
#
loop_
_entity.id
_entity.type
_entity.pdbx_description
1 polymer ?
#
loop_
_entity_poly.entity_id
_entity_poly.type
_entity_poly.pdbx_seq_one_letter_code
_entity_poly.pdbx_strand_id
1 'polypeptide(L)'
;MKKTLFILITIGLSIAMYGCSSSGDTGDSEDTGDGDKPTLTFGVTNWTSTVPPTKIAGKILENMGYKVEEINADAGSVYTGMSNGDIDIFMDSWYPAQRQYIEEYSDSIESISVSYSDANSGMVVPKYMDINSAED
;
A
#
# COMPACT_ATOMS: atom_id res chain seq x y z
N MET A 1 -32.72 -20.41 39.42
CA MET A 1 -31.37 -20.79 39.89
C MET A 1 -30.29 -20.64 38.81
N LYS A 2 -30.49 -21.07 37.55
CA LYS A 2 -29.49 -20.89 36.48
C LYS A 2 -29.41 -19.46 35.91
N LYS A 3 -30.51 -18.70 35.94
CA LYS A 3 -30.56 -17.30 35.46
C LYS A 3 -30.00 -16.27 36.47
N THR A 4 -30.13 -16.56 37.76
CA THR A 4 -29.52 -15.76 38.84
C THR A 4 -28.00 -15.94 38.93
N LEU A 5 -27.49 -17.10 38.47
CA LEU A 5 -26.06 -17.38 38.40
C LEU A 5 -25.35 -16.62 37.25
N PHE A 6 -26.06 -16.36 36.15
CA PHE A 6 -25.54 -15.59 35.02
C PHE A 6 -25.43 -14.08 35.31
N ILE A 7 -26.33 -13.52 36.13
CA ILE A 7 -26.31 -12.09 36.51
C ILE A 7 -25.19 -11.78 37.53
N LEU A 8 -24.81 -12.73 38.38
CA LEU A 8 -23.70 -12.58 39.31
C LEU A 8 -22.33 -12.60 38.62
N ILE A 9 -22.21 -13.32 37.50
CA ILE A 9 -20.97 -13.38 36.71
C ILE A 9 -20.75 -12.07 35.92
N THR A 10 -21.80 -11.43 35.41
CA THR A 10 -21.69 -10.14 34.70
C THR A 10 -21.49 -8.94 35.60
N ILE A 11 -21.87 -9.01 36.88
CA ILE A 11 -21.56 -7.94 37.87
C ILE A 11 -20.16 -8.09 38.46
N GLY A 12 -19.63 -9.32 38.54
CA GLY A 12 -18.28 -9.58 39.05
C GLY A 12 -17.15 -9.13 38.12
N LEU A 13 -17.41 -9.01 36.81
CA LEU A 13 -16.39 -8.61 35.82
C LEU A 13 -16.24 -7.08 35.69
N SER A 14 -17.18 -6.30 36.23
CA SER A 14 -17.20 -4.83 36.15
C SER A 14 -16.41 -4.13 37.28
N ILE A 15 -15.86 -4.88 38.24
CA ILE A 15 -15.16 -4.33 39.41
C ILE A 15 -13.63 -4.29 39.21
N ALA A 16 -13.11 -4.75 38.08
CA ALA A 16 -11.68 -4.69 37.77
C ALA A 16 -11.17 -3.32 37.26
N MET A 17 -12.02 -2.27 37.20
CA MET A 17 -11.65 -0.94 36.67
C MET A 17 -11.61 0.21 37.70
N TYR A 18 -11.59 -0.09 39.00
CA TYR A 18 -11.37 0.94 40.03
C TYR A 18 -10.14 0.61 40.89
N GLY A 19 -8.96 0.82 40.30
CA GLY A 19 -7.69 1.07 40.97
C GLY A 19 -6.78 1.75 39.94
N CYS A 20 -6.32 2.99 40.07
CA CYS A 20 -5.87 3.69 41.26
C CYS A 20 -6.23 5.19 41.16
N SER A 21 -6.61 5.78 42.29
CA SER A 21 -6.57 7.23 42.50
C SER A 21 -5.14 7.61 42.90
N SER A 22 -4.46 8.43 42.10
CA SER A 22 -3.38 9.29 42.57
C SER A 22 -3.21 10.45 41.58
N SER A 23 -3.56 11.64 42.07
CA SER A 23 -2.93 12.94 41.83
C SER A 23 -2.38 13.26 40.45
N GLY A 24 -2.94 14.33 39.86
CA GLY A 24 -2.47 14.90 38.62
C GLY A 24 -1.01 15.32 38.66
N ASP A 25 -0.37 15.12 37.51
CA ASP A 25 0.69 15.98 37.03
C ASP A 25 0.53 16.11 35.52
N THR A 26 0.66 17.36 35.06
CA THR A 26 0.52 17.73 33.65
C THR A 26 1.90 17.54 33.04
N GLY A 27 2.23 16.28 32.75
CA GLY A 27 3.43 15.93 32.01
C GLY A 27 3.08 15.86 30.54
N ASP A 28 3.30 16.96 29.83
CA ASP A 28 3.45 16.99 28.37
C ASP A 28 4.53 15.96 28.03
N SER A 29 4.08 14.75 27.73
CA SER A 29 4.94 13.68 27.27
C SER A 29 4.99 13.87 25.77
N GLU A 30 6.03 14.56 25.31
CA GLU A 30 6.52 14.37 23.96
C GLU A 30 6.74 12.86 23.79
N ASP A 31 5.72 12.19 23.27
CA ASP A 31 5.81 10.86 22.71
C ASP A 31 6.70 10.98 21.47
N THR A 32 8.00 11.04 21.72
CA THR A 32 9.02 10.61 20.77
C THR A 32 8.92 9.09 20.70
N GLY A 33 7.77 8.64 20.19
CA GLY A 33 7.48 7.25 19.96
C GLY A 33 8.50 6.74 18.96
N ASP A 34 9.49 6.02 19.46
CA ASP A 34 10.22 4.98 18.75
C ASP A 34 9.24 3.83 18.46
N GLY A 35 8.17 4.16 17.74
CA GLY A 35 7.24 3.21 17.16
C GLY A 35 7.90 2.67 15.91
N ASP A 36 8.10 1.35 15.87
CA ASP A 36 8.58 0.63 14.69
C ASP A 36 7.89 1.19 13.44
N LYS A 37 8.67 1.66 12.45
CA LYS A 37 8.10 2.20 11.20
C LYS A 37 7.19 1.15 10.56
N PRO A 38 6.06 1.55 9.95
CA PRO A 38 5.18 0.59 9.29
C PRO A 38 5.90 -0.13 8.17
N THR A 39 5.52 -1.38 7.93
CA THR A 39 5.91 -2.11 6.72
C THR A 39 5.17 -1.53 5.52
N LEU A 40 5.88 -1.26 4.44
CA LEU A 40 5.33 -0.81 3.17
C LEU A 40 5.31 -1.95 2.16
N THR A 41 4.17 -2.17 1.54
CA THR A 41 3.94 -3.27 0.60
C THR A 41 3.90 -2.74 -0.83
N PHE A 42 4.78 -3.25 -1.68
CA PHE A 42 4.83 -2.91 -3.10
C PHE A 42 4.10 -3.95 -3.95
N GLY A 43 3.28 -3.49 -4.89
CA GLY A 43 2.76 -4.30 -5.99
C GLY A 43 3.83 -4.46 -7.07
N VAL A 44 4.11 -5.70 -7.47
CA VAL A 44 5.08 -6.03 -8.51
C VAL A 44 4.39 -6.86 -9.59
N THR A 45 4.35 -6.34 -10.81
CA THR A 45 3.83 -7.11 -11.94
C THR A 45 4.91 -8.00 -12.55
N ASN A 46 4.49 -8.92 -13.41
CA ASN A 46 5.40 -9.79 -14.16
C ASN A 46 6.19 -9.05 -15.26
N TRP A 47 6.03 -7.74 -15.42
CA TRP A 47 6.79 -6.97 -16.40
C TRP A 47 8.20 -6.68 -15.90
N THR A 48 9.18 -6.84 -16.78
CA THR A 48 10.57 -6.52 -16.48
C THR A 48 10.77 -5.02 -16.19
N SER A 49 9.84 -4.16 -16.62
CA SER A 49 9.82 -2.73 -16.32
C SER A 49 9.50 -2.43 -14.85
N THR A 50 8.71 -3.28 -14.17
CA THR A 50 8.28 -2.99 -12.78
C THR A 50 9.39 -3.22 -11.77
N VAL A 51 10.26 -4.21 -12.01
CA VAL A 51 11.24 -4.64 -11.00
C VAL A 51 12.27 -3.55 -10.67
N PRO A 52 12.95 -2.90 -11.64
CA PRO A 52 13.96 -1.90 -11.33
C PRO A 52 13.45 -0.71 -10.49
N PRO A 53 12.36 0.00 -10.83
CA PRO A 53 11.89 1.13 -10.04
C PRO A 53 11.41 0.70 -8.65
N THR A 54 10.74 -0.46 -8.52
CA THR A 54 10.36 -1.00 -7.21
C THR A 54 11.56 -1.28 -6.32
N LYS A 55 12.61 -1.95 -6.85
CA LYS A 55 13.81 -2.24 -6.05
C LYS A 55 14.56 -0.98 -5.64
N ILE A 56 14.65 0.01 -6.52
CA ILE A 56 15.30 1.29 -6.20
C ILE A 56 14.52 2.02 -5.11
N ALA A 57 13.20 2.18 -5.26
CA ALA A 57 12.36 2.84 -4.26
C ALA A 57 12.38 2.09 -2.93
N GLY A 58 12.27 0.76 -2.95
CA GLY A 58 12.37 -0.10 -1.78
C GLY A 58 13.69 0.10 -1.03
N LYS A 59 14.84 0.12 -1.72
CA LYS A 59 16.14 0.39 -1.07
C LYS A 59 16.26 1.78 -0.47
N ILE A 60 15.66 2.79 -1.08
CA ILE A 60 15.63 4.15 -0.51
C ILE A 60 14.81 4.13 0.79
N LEU A 61 13.64 3.50 0.78
CA LEU A 61 12.77 3.40 1.96
C LEU A 61 13.39 2.56 3.09
N GLU A 62 14.05 1.45 2.76
CA GLU A 62 14.81 0.65 3.72
C GLU A 62 15.92 1.49 4.39
N ASN A 63 16.66 2.29 3.62
CA ASN A 63 17.68 3.19 4.17
C ASN A 63 17.08 4.28 5.08
N MET A 64 15.81 4.62 4.88
CA MET A 64 15.04 5.53 5.75
C MET A 64 14.44 4.81 6.97
N GLY A 65 14.69 3.51 7.13
CA GLY A 65 14.28 2.69 8.26
C GLY A 65 12.93 1.98 8.11
N TYR A 66 12.31 2.00 6.93
CA TYR A 66 11.07 1.25 6.67
C TYR A 66 11.36 -0.22 6.40
N LYS A 67 10.41 -1.09 6.75
CA LYS A 67 10.38 -2.48 6.25
C LYS A 67 9.64 -2.48 4.91
N VAL A 68 10.12 -3.22 3.93
CA VAL A 68 9.52 -3.28 2.59
C VAL A 68 9.20 -4.73 2.24
N GLU A 69 7.98 -4.96 1.80
CA GLU A 69 7.49 -6.24 1.27
C GLU A 69 7.02 -6.08 -0.18
N GLU A 70 6.96 -7.19 -0.91
CA GLU A 70 6.54 -7.20 -2.31
C GLU A 70 5.48 -8.29 -2.55
N ILE A 71 4.38 -7.91 -3.19
CA ILE A 71 3.33 -8.81 -3.64
C ILE A 71 3.37 -8.87 -5.16
N ASN A 72 3.49 -10.09 -5.70
CA ASN A 72 3.46 -10.31 -7.14
C ASN A 72 2.03 -10.55 -7.61
N ALA A 73 1.54 -9.74 -8.55
CA ALA A 73 0.19 -9.85 -9.10
C ALA A 73 0.11 -9.22 -10.50
N ASP A 74 -0.95 -9.51 -11.26
CA ASP A 74 -1.24 -8.76 -12.49
C ASP A 74 -1.66 -7.31 -12.16
N ALA A 75 -1.58 -6.41 -13.13
CA ALA A 75 -1.83 -4.99 -12.90
C ALA A 75 -3.23 -4.71 -12.31
N GLY A 76 -4.27 -5.40 -12.78
CA GLY A 76 -5.63 -5.22 -12.25
C GLY A 76 -5.72 -5.59 -10.77
N SER A 77 -5.16 -6.75 -10.42
CA SER A 77 -5.07 -7.20 -9.03
C SER A 77 -4.24 -6.26 -8.15
N VAL A 78 -3.19 -5.62 -8.68
CA VAL A 78 -2.42 -4.61 -7.95
C VAL A 78 -3.28 -3.39 -7.63
N TYR A 79 -4.05 -2.86 -8.58
CA TYR A 79 -4.97 -1.74 -8.30
C TYR A 79 -6.06 -2.10 -7.30
N THR A 80 -6.67 -3.28 -7.42
CA THR A 80 -7.65 -3.75 -6.43
C THR A 80 -7.02 -3.88 -5.04
N GLY A 81 -5.80 -4.43 -4.95
CA GLY A 81 -5.05 -4.52 -3.69
C GLY A 81 -4.76 -3.14 -3.09
N MET A 82 -4.40 -2.16 -3.93
CA MET A 82 -4.22 -0.77 -3.47
C MET A 82 -5.52 -0.17 -2.94
N SER A 83 -6.64 -0.36 -3.64
CA SER A 83 -7.94 0.15 -3.20
C SER A 83 -8.39 -0.45 -1.87
N ASN A 84 -8.04 -1.71 -1.60
CA ASN A 84 -8.35 -2.41 -0.34
C ASN A 84 -7.35 -2.13 0.79
N GLY A 85 -6.21 -1.49 0.50
CA GLY A 85 -5.13 -1.26 1.46
C GLY A 85 -4.20 -2.46 1.70
N ASP A 86 -4.25 -3.48 0.85
CA ASP A 86 -3.33 -4.63 0.89
C ASP A 86 -1.96 -4.30 0.23
N ILE A 87 -1.94 -3.31 -0.66
CA ILE A 87 -0.74 -2.81 -1.35
C ILE A 87 -0.67 -1.30 -1.16
N ASP A 88 0.49 -0.79 -0.75
CA ASP A 88 0.66 0.65 -0.51
C ASP A 88 1.18 1.39 -1.74
N ILE A 89 2.06 0.75 -2.52
CA ILE A 89 2.82 1.42 -3.58
C ILE A 89 2.85 0.57 -4.85
N PHE A 90 2.58 1.20 -5.99
CA PHE A 90 2.80 0.61 -7.31
C PHE A 90 3.64 1.53 -8.20
N MET A 91 4.77 1.02 -8.68
CA MET A 91 5.79 1.81 -9.40
C MET A 91 5.69 1.76 -10.93
N ASP A 92 4.75 0.98 -11.49
CA ASP A 92 4.66 0.69 -12.93
C ASP A 92 3.25 0.93 -13.49
N SER A 93 2.67 2.08 -13.13
CA SER A 93 1.37 2.56 -13.62
C SER A 93 1.55 3.29 -14.95
N TRP A 94 1.02 2.71 -16.05
CA TRP A 94 1.17 3.21 -17.43
C TRP A 94 -0.03 4.05 -17.88
N TYR A 95 0.19 5.34 -18.12
CA TYR A 95 -0.82 6.24 -18.66
C TYR A 95 -0.62 6.50 -20.16
N PRO A 96 -1.71 6.66 -20.94
CA PRO A 96 -3.12 6.62 -20.54
C PRO A 96 -3.73 5.22 -20.46
N ALA A 97 -2.98 4.16 -20.76
CA ALA A 97 -3.48 2.79 -20.92
C ALA A 97 -4.21 2.21 -19.68
N GLN A 98 -3.86 2.69 -18.49
CA GLN A 98 -4.42 2.24 -17.21
C GLN A 98 -5.25 3.31 -16.50
N ARG A 99 -5.64 4.37 -17.21
CA ARG A 99 -6.42 5.48 -16.61
C ARG A 99 -7.71 5.00 -15.95
N GLN A 100 -8.37 3.99 -16.52
CA GLN A 100 -9.61 3.43 -15.98
C GLN A 100 -9.50 2.97 -14.52
N TYR A 101 -8.36 2.39 -14.11
CA TYR A 101 -8.20 1.93 -12.73
C TYR A 101 -8.10 3.07 -11.73
N ILE A 102 -7.48 4.18 -12.15
CA ILE A 102 -7.28 5.35 -11.31
C ILE A 102 -8.57 6.16 -11.20
N GLU A 103 -9.36 6.18 -12.28
CA GLU A 103 -10.70 6.75 -12.27
C GLU A 103 -11.67 5.90 -11.42
N GLU A 104 -11.59 4.57 -11.50
CA GLU A 104 -12.42 3.66 -10.70
C GLU A 104 -12.11 3.75 -9.21
N TYR A 105 -10.83 3.82 -8.85
CA TYR A 105 -10.36 3.79 -7.46
C TYR A 105 -9.89 5.16 -6.92
N SER A 106 -10.35 6.27 -7.53
CA SER A 106 -9.87 7.62 -7.23
C SER A 106 -10.03 8.06 -5.77
N ASP A 107 -11.01 7.48 -5.07
CA ASP A 107 -11.26 7.77 -3.65
C ASP A 107 -10.25 7.09 -2.71
N SER A 108 -9.51 6.10 -3.23
CA SER A 108 -8.60 5.24 -2.46
C SER A 108 -7.15 5.26 -2.97
N ILE A 109 -6.93 5.64 -4.22
CA ILE A 109 -5.62 5.61 -4.87
C ILE A 109 -5.27 7.01 -5.37
N GLU A 110 -4.09 7.47 -5.00
CA GLU A 110 -3.54 8.75 -5.44
C GLU A 110 -2.38 8.55 -6.43
N SER A 111 -2.37 9.34 -7.49
CA SER A 111 -1.22 9.42 -8.40
C SER A 111 -0.24 10.49 -7.92
N ILE A 112 0.92 10.06 -7.43
CA ILE A 112 1.87 10.95 -6.75
C ILE A 112 2.85 11.66 -7.70
N SER A 113 3.30 10.98 -8.76
CA SER A 113 4.35 11.50 -9.63
C SER A 113 4.47 10.70 -10.93
N VAL A 114 5.10 11.30 -11.92
CA VAL A 114 5.47 10.67 -13.19
C VAL A 114 6.96 10.35 -13.16
N SER A 115 7.31 9.07 -13.12
CA SER A 115 8.71 8.60 -13.16
C SER A 115 9.32 8.70 -14.56
N TYR A 116 8.53 8.41 -15.60
CA TYR A 116 8.95 8.44 -17.00
C TYR A 116 7.89 9.16 -17.85
N SER A 117 8.25 10.28 -18.48
CA SER A 117 7.35 11.07 -19.32
C SER A 117 7.21 10.55 -20.75
N ASP A 118 8.26 9.92 -21.28
CA ASP A 118 8.40 9.61 -22.71
C ASP A 118 8.36 8.09 -22.99
N ALA A 119 7.52 7.37 -22.24
CA ALA A 119 7.32 5.94 -22.45
C ALA A 119 6.42 5.69 -23.68
N ASN A 120 6.90 4.88 -24.62
CA ASN A 120 6.13 4.49 -25.80
C ASN A 120 5.57 3.08 -25.64
N SER A 121 4.31 2.91 -26.05
CA SER A 121 3.67 1.60 -26.21
C SER A 121 3.05 1.53 -27.60
N GLY A 122 3.15 0.38 -28.26
CA GLY A 122 2.64 0.22 -29.62
C GLY A 122 3.16 -1.02 -30.31
N MET A 123 2.77 -1.18 -31.58
CA MET A 123 3.32 -2.22 -32.42
C MET A 123 4.79 -1.94 -32.71
N VAL A 124 5.60 -2.99 -32.64
CA VAL A 124 7.02 -2.93 -32.93
C VAL A 124 7.34 -3.94 -34.02
N VAL A 125 8.19 -3.54 -34.96
CA VAL A 125 8.70 -4.41 -36.01
C VAL A 125 10.22 -4.51 -35.90
N PRO A 126 10.81 -5.69 -36.13
CA PRO A 126 12.25 -5.81 -36.27
C PRO A 126 12.79 -4.93 -37.39
N LYS A 127 13.94 -4.28 -37.15
CA LYS A 127 14.56 -3.32 -38.09
C LYS A 127 14.88 -3.91 -39.48
N TYR A 128 14.94 -5.23 -39.62
CA TYR A 128 15.23 -5.89 -40.89
C TYR A 128 13.99 -6.12 -41.77
N MET A 129 12.79 -5.75 -41.32
CA MET A 129 11.56 -5.87 -42.10
C MET A 129 11.28 -4.58 -42.88
N ASP A 130 10.70 -4.72 -44.07
CA ASP A 130 10.33 -3.58 -44.93
C ASP A 130 8.99 -2.91 -44.54
N ILE A 131 8.36 -3.35 -43.44
CA ILE A 131 7.09 -2.79 -42.91
C ILE A 131 7.40 -1.56 -42.06
N ASN A 132 6.73 -0.43 -42.32
CA ASN A 132 6.99 0.85 -41.65
C ASN A 132 5.75 1.52 -41.07
N SER A 133 4.54 1.07 -41.42
CA SER A 133 3.27 1.60 -40.91
C SER A 133 2.31 0.48 -40.50
N ALA A 134 1.24 0.84 -39.77
CA ALA A 134 0.17 -0.11 -39.45
C ALA A 134 -0.74 -0.37 -40.67
N GLU A 135 -0.68 0.49 -41.69
CA GLU A 135 -1.47 0.38 -42.92
C GLU A 135 -0.72 -0.36 -44.05
N ASP A 136 0.60 -0.56 -43.94
CA ASP A 136 1.44 -1.31 -44.88
C ASP A 136 1.07 -2.81 -44.91
#